data_AF-A0A1Z9WHW2-F1
#
_entry.id   AF-A0A1Z9WHW2-F1
#
_cell.length_a   1.000
_cell.length_b   1.000
_cell.length_c   1.000
_cell.angle_alpha   90.00
_cell.angle_beta   90.00
_cell.angle_gamma   90.00
#
_symmetry.space_group_name_H-M   'P 1'
#
loop_
_entity.id
_entity.type
_entity.pdbx_description
1 polymer ?
#
loop_
_entity_poly.entity_id
_entity_poly.type
_entity_poly.pdbx_seq_one_letter_code
_entity_poly.pdbx_strand_id
1 'polypeptide(L)'
;MVALIDLTSLLFVMFSSIAVVLASGSSGNSKVGLLEALPEIGIFGMYAGLIIMMSNMYDPANLPPAIAVAFMPILYASIIGFAVVSMLSTDDESEVSDASWRPIVGVAIFLATISAIFYEHAAALLIPEAALVVAVLIAICLGAQRFSGRNDPSQVFSLLPSIGLLTGGMGLILALINISDPKSVGPALAISVGGIMYTSLIKMLWLLLRPGNVQQPEGASPVIDWAPARSAFVGVSILIVALSFSLSDLG
;
A
#
# COMPACT_ATOMS: atom_id res chain seq x y z
N MET A 1 21.72 -7.85 15.64
CA MET A 1 21.50 -8.74 14.47
C MET A 1 20.10 -9.38 14.43
N VAL A 2 19.26 -9.27 15.46
CA VAL A 2 17.86 -9.76 15.44
C VAL A 2 16.88 -8.74 14.81
N ALA A 3 17.33 -7.53 14.47
CA ALA A 3 16.49 -6.43 13.98
C ALA A 3 16.00 -6.54 12.51
N LEU A 4 16.38 -7.59 11.78
CA LEU A 4 16.00 -7.76 10.35
C LEU A 4 14.82 -8.72 10.12
N ILE A 5 14.39 -9.42 11.18
CA ILE A 5 13.27 -10.38 11.11
C ILE A 5 12.17 -9.85 12.02
N ASP A 6 11.22 -9.13 11.42
CA ASP A 6 9.97 -8.76 12.07
C ASP A 6 8.89 -9.77 11.69
N LEU A 7 8.50 -10.59 12.67
CA LEU A 7 7.52 -11.65 12.46
C LEU A 7 6.17 -11.08 12.03
N THR A 8 5.76 -9.93 12.57
CA THR A 8 4.47 -9.30 12.28
C THR A 8 4.37 -8.87 10.82
N SER A 9 5.39 -8.16 10.32
CA SER A 9 5.49 -7.75 8.92
C SER A 9 5.58 -8.95 7.98
N LEU A 10 6.31 -10.00 8.38
CA LEU A 10 6.42 -11.22 7.57
C LEU A 10 5.08 -11.94 7.47
N LEU A 11 4.35 -12.11 8.58
CA LEU A 11 3.02 -12.70 8.60
C LEU A 11 2.03 -11.87 7.77
N PHE A 12 2.08 -10.54 7.89
CA PHE A 12 1.25 -9.63 7.10
C PHE A 12 1.43 -9.86 5.59
N VAL A 13 2.67 -9.86 5.10
CA VAL A 13 2.94 -10.01 3.67
C VAL A 13 2.62 -11.43 3.21
N MET A 14 2.92 -12.46 4.01
CA MET A 14 2.62 -13.86 3.67
C MET A 14 1.12 -14.12 3.55
N PHE A 15 0.32 -13.75 4.55
CA PHE A 15 -1.13 -13.96 4.50
C PHE A 15 -1.81 -13.11 3.43
N SER A 16 -1.33 -11.88 3.20
CA SER A 16 -1.82 -11.04 2.10
C SER A 16 -1.50 -11.64 0.73
N SER A 17 -0.32 -12.25 0.57
CA SER A 17 0.06 -12.94 -0.67
C SER A 17 -0.80 -14.18 -0.91
N ILE A 18 -1.09 -14.96 0.16
CA ILE A 18 -2.01 -16.11 0.10
C ILE A 18 -3.41 -15.66 -0.32
N ALA A 19 -3.90 -14.53 0.22
CA ALA A 19 -5.19 -13.96 -0.17
C ALA A 19 -5.27 -13.65 -1.67
N VAL A 20 -4.18 -13.11 -2.25
CA VAL A 20 -4.10 -12.83 -3.70
C VAL A 20 -4.09 -14.10 -4.52
N VAL A 21 -3.26 -15.08 -4.15
CA VAL A 21 -3.21 -16.37 -4.86
C VAL A 21 -4.57 -17.07 -4.84
N LEU A 22 -5.27 -17.02 -3.70
CA LEU A 22 -6.60 -17.61 -3.58
C LEU A 22 -7.66 -16.88 -4.40
N ALA A 23 -7.59 -15.54 -4.46
CA ALA A 23 -8.47 -14.72 -5.27
C ALA A 23 -8.30 -14.99 -6.77
N SER A 24 -7.04 -15.11 -7.22
CA SER A 24 -6.67 -15.19 -8.63
C SER A 24 -6.81 -16.58 -9.27
N GLY A 25 -6.95 -17.65 -8.47
CA GLY A 25 -7.34 -18.97 -8.97
C GLY A 25 -6.22 -19.72 -9.71
N SER A 26 -6.31 -19.84 -11.04
CA SER A 26 -5.35 -20.60 -11.89
C SER A 26 -3.89 -20.23 -11.60
N SER A 27 -2.96 -21.18 -11.78
CA SER A 27 -1.53 -20.98 -11.48
C SER A 27 -0.90 -19.83 -12.28
N GLY A 28 -1.32 -19.60 -13.52
CA GLY A 28 -0.86 -18.50 -14.37
C GLY A 28 -1.35 -17.13 -13.88
N ASN A 29 -2.67 -16.96 -13.77
CA ASN A 29 -3.28 -15.71 -13.29
C ASN A 29 -2.87 -15.37 -11.85
N SER A 30 -2.60 -16.39 -11.01
CA SER A 30 -2.16 -16.19 -9.64
C SER A 30 -0.77 -15.56 -9.56
N LYS A 31 0.18 -15.97 -10.40
CA LYS A 31 1.53 -15.39 -10.39
C LYS A 31 1.51 -13.95 -10.89
N VAL A 32 0.80 -13.67 -11.98
CA VAL A 32 0.68 -12.31 -12.53
C VAL A 32 -0.07 -11.39 -11.57
N GLY A 33 -1.20 -11.83 -11.01
CA GLY A 33 -1.96 -11.07 -10.01
C GLY A 33 -1.17 -10.82 -8.73
N LEU A 34 -0.34 -11.79 -8.30
CA LEU A 34 0.55 -11.61 -7.16
C LEU A 34 1.65 -10.57 -7.43
N LEU A 35 2.26 -10.58 -8.61
CA LEU A 35 3.28 -9.60 -8.99
C LEU A 35 2.73 -8.16 -9.03
N GLU A 36 1.48 -7.98 -9.46
CA GLU A 36 0.80 -6.67 -9.46
C GLU A 36 0.41 -6.23 -8.03
N ALA A 37 0.04 -7.18 -7.17
CA ALA A 37 -0.42 -6.88 -5.80
C ALA A 37 0.73 -6.62 -4.81
N LEU A 38 1.88 -7.29 -4.97
CA LEU A 38 2.99 -7.21 -4.00
C LEU A 38 3.48 -5.79 -3.71
N PRO A 39 3.68 -4.89 -4.70
CA PRO A 39 4.03 -3.50 -4.42
C PRO A 39 3.00 -2.81 -3.52
N GLU A 40 1.70 -3.02 -3.76
CA GLU A 40 0.64 -2.40 -2.97
C GLU A 40 0.54 -2.98 -1.56
N ILE A 41 0.75 -4.29 -1.39
CA ILE A 41 0.88 -4.93 -0.06
C ILE A 41 2.02 -4.28 0.71
N GLY A 42 3.19 -4.17 0.08
CA GLY A 42 4.38 -3.59 0.70
C GLY A 42 4.18 -2.13 1.10
N ILE A 43 3.61 -1.32 0.20
CA ILE A 43 3.34 0.11 0.44
C ILE A 43 2.30 0.29 1.55
N PHE A 44 1.19 -0.45 1.51
CA PHE A 44 0.18 -0.40 2.57
C PHE A 44 0.79 -0.73 3.93
N GLY A 45 1.50 -1.86 4.04
CA GLY A 45 2.13 -2.29 5.28
C GLY A 45 3.15 -1.28 5.79
N MET A 46 3.93 -0.68 4.87
CA MET A 46 4.92 0.32 5.23
C MET A 46 4.28 1.57 5.82
N TYR A 47 3.27 2.14 5.15
CA TYR A 47 2.61 3.34 5.63
C TYR A 47 1.77 3.10 6.88
N ALA A 48 1.16 1.92 7.02
CA ALA A 48 0.52 1.51 8.28
C ALA A 48 1.53 1.47 9.44
N GLY A 49 2.72 0.89 9.21
CA GLY A 49 3.81 0.89 10.19
C GLY A 49 4.31 2.29 10.55
N LEU A 50 4.41 3.20 9.57
CA LEU A 50 4.78 4.59 9.81
C LEU A 50 3.74 5.33 10.65
N ILE A 51 2.44 5.13 10.41
CA ILE A 51 1.36 5.70 11.24
C ILE A 51 1.48 5.21 12.68
N ILE A 52 1.66 3.90 12.86
CA ILE A 52 1.78 3.28 14.18
C ILE A 52 2.98 3.84 14.93
N MET A 53 4.13 3.93 14.26
CA MET A 53 5.33 4.55 14.82
C MET A 53 5.05 5.99 15.27
N MET A 54 4.45 6.81 14.40
CA MET A 54 4.14 8.20 14.73
C MET A 54 3.15 8.32 15.91
N SER A 55 2.18 7.42 16.01
CA SER A 55 1.20 7.42 17.09
C SER A 55 1.78 7.03 18.47
N ASN A 56 2.89 6.29 18.47
CA ASN A 56 3.55 5.76 19.66
C ASN A 56 4.90 6.43 19.97
N MET A 57 5.19 7.59 19.37
CA MET A 57 6.47 8.28 19.49
C MET A 57 6.57 9.03 20.82
N TYR A 58 6.90 8.31 21.90
CA TYR A 58 7.17 8.88 23.23
C TYR A 58 8.65 9.11 23.51
N ASP A 59 9.55 8.39 22.83
CA ASP A 59 11.00 8.45 23.04
C ASP A 59 11.74 8.42 21.69
N PRO A 60 12.48 9.48 21.31
CA PRO A 60 13.21 9.56 20.04
C PRO A 60 14.34 8.53 19.91
N ALA A 61 14.81 7.92 21.01
CA ALA A 61 15.81 6.86 20.95
C ALA A 61 15.28 5.55 20.33
N ASN A 62 13.96 5.31 20.39
CA ASN A 62 13.31 4.11 19.85
C ASN A 62 12.84 4.26 18.40
N LEU A 63 13.10 5.43 17.81
CA LEU A 63 12.69 5.79 16.46
C LEU A 63 13.41 4.95 15.39
N PRO A 64 14.75 4.75 15.42
CA PRO A 64 15.43 3.95 14.40
C PRO A 64 14.95 2.49 14.30
N PRO A 65 14.75 1.75 15.41
CA PRO A 65 14.12 0.42 15.37
C PRO A 65 12.70 0.42 14.80
N ALA A 66 11.87 1.40 15.18
CA ALA A 66 10.49 1.48 14.70
C ALA A 66 10.40 1.78 13.19
N ILE A 67 11.30 2.63 12.68
CA ILE A 67 11.46 2.86 11.23
C ILE A 67 11.85 1.55 10.54
N ALA A 68 12.84 0.84 11.05
CA ALA A 68 13.27 -0.42 10.43
C ALA A 68 12.11 -1.40 10.29
N VAL A 69 11.29 -1.55 11.33
CA VAL A 69 10.07 -2.37 11.32
C VAL A 69 9.06 -1.85 10.29
N ALA A 70 8.83 -0.55 10.21
CA ALA A 70 7.91 0.03 9.23
C ALA A 70 8.34 -0.23 7.78
N PHE A 71 9.63 -0.37 7.47
CA PHE A 71 10.08 -0.69 6.10
C PHE A 71 10.16 -2.20 5.81
N MET A 72 9.95 -3.08 6.80
CA MET A 72 9.99 -4.53 6.57
C MET A 72 8.92 -5.05 5.60
N PRO A 73 7.65 -4.58 5.63
CA PRO A 73 6.62 -5.06 4.71
C PRO A 73 6.99 -4.87 3.23
N ILE A 74 7.54 -3.70 2.86
CA ILE A 74 7.95 -3.45 1.47
C ILE A 74 9.19 -4.26 1.08
N LEU A 75 10.12 -4.49 2.02
CA LEU A 75 11.27 -5.36 1.79
C LEU A 75 10.86 -6.82 1.58
N TYR A 76 9.97 -7.37 2.43
CA TYR A 76 9.48 -8.74 2.28
C TYR A 76 8.64 -8.92 1.01
N ALA A 77 7.78 -7.95 0.67
CA ALA A 77 7.05 -7.98 -0.58
C ALA A 77 7.98 -7.98 -1.80
N SER A 78 9.08 -7.21 -1.73
CA SER A 78 10.10 -7.19 -2.78
C SER A 78 10.84 -8.52 -2.93
N ILE A 79 11.21 -9.16 -1.81
CA ILE A 79 11.86 -10.47 -1.80
C ILE A 79 10.94 -11.54 -2.41
N ILE A 80 9.68 -11.57 -2.00
CA ILE A 80 8.69 -12.50 -2.54
C ILE A 80 8.48 -12.23 -4.03
N GLY A 81 8.37 -10.97 -4.45
CA GLY A 81 8.24 -10.60 -5.85
C GLY A 81 9.41 -11.09 -6.70
N PHE A 82 10.64 -10.89 -6.23
CA PHE A 82 11.84 -11.40 -6.88
C PHE A 82 11.83 -12.93 -7.02
N ALA A 83 11.40 -13.64 -5.97
CA ALA A 83 11.27 -15.10 -6.00
C ALA A 83 10.21 -15.56 -7.01
N VAL A 84 9.04 -14.90 -7.04
CA VAL A 84 7.94 -15.21 -7.98
C VAL A 84 8.34 -14.96 -9.43
N VAL A 85 9.02 -13.85 -9.73
CA VAL A 85 9.56 -13.56 -11.08
C VAL A 85 10.56 -14.64 -11.50
N SER A 86 11.44 -15.06 -10.59
CA SER A 86 12.46 -16.08 -10.88
C SER A 86 11.87 -17.47 -11.14
N MET A 87 10.65 -17.74 -10.65
CA MET A 87 9.93 -19.01 -10.83
C MET A 87 8.93 -18.96 -11.99
N LEU A 88 8.80 -17.84 -12.70
CA LEU A 88 7.86 -17.74 -13.81
C LEU A 88 8.40 -18.54 -15.01
N SER A 89 7.77 -19.67 -15.30
CA SER A 89 8.02 -20.49 -16.50
C SER A 89 6.83 -20.34 -17.45
N THR A 90 7.10 -20.32 -18.75
CA THR A 90 6.14 -19.97 -19.83
C THR A 90 5.02 -20.99 -20.12
N ASP A 91 4.91 -22.09 -19.36
CA ASP A 91 4.06 -23.25 -19.73
C ASP A 91 2.97 -23.59 -18.68
N ASP A 92 2.40 -22.60 -18.00
CA ASP A 92 1.30 -22.83 -17.04
C ASP A 92 -0.08 -22.54 -17.64
N GLU A 93 -0.48 -23.27 -18.69
CA GLU A 93 -1.88 -23.37 -19.11
C GLU A 93 -2.60 -24.41 -18.24
N SER A 94 -3.02 -23.99 -17.06
CA SER A 94 -4.04 -24.73 -16.30
C SER A 94 -5.30 -23.89 -16.18
N GLU A 95 -6.27 -24.14 -17.07
CA GLU A 95 -7.61 -23.58 -16.95
C GLU A 95 -8.33 -24.22 -15.76
N VAL A 96 -8.18 -23.61 -14.59
CA VAL A 96 -9.05 -23.91 -13.45
C VAL A 96 -10.26 -23.00 -13.55
N SER A 97 -11.46 -23.60 -13.62
CA SER A 97 -12.74 -22.90 -13.61
C SER A 97 -12.78 -21.76 -12.58
N ASP A 98 -13.09 -20.55 -13.06
CA ASP A 98 -13.27 -19.35 -12.23
C ASP A 98 -14.50 -19.51 -11.34
N ALA A 99 -14.29 -20.05 -10.16
CA ALA A 99 -15.34 -20.14 -9.16
C ALA A 99 -15.61 -18.73 -8.60
N SER A 100 -16.85 -18.23 -8.77
CA SER A 100 -17.23 -16.85 -8.43
C SER A 100 -17.05 -16.47 -6.94
N TRP A 101 -16.85 -17.45 -6.05
CA TRP A 101 -16.65 -17.24 -4.62
C TRP A 101 -15.17 -16.93 -4.25
N ARG A 102 -14.21 -17.26 -5.11
CA ARG A 102 -12.76 -17.11 -4.85
C ARG A 102 -12.33 -15.66 -4.54
N PRO A 103 -12.73 -14.64 -5.33
CA PRO A 103 -12.41 -13.24 -5.03
C PRO A 103 -12.91 -12.81 -3.65
N ILE A 104 -14.12 -13.24 -3.26
CA ILE A 104 -14.74 -12.89 -1.99
C ILE A 104 -13.94 -13.47 -0.82
N VAL A 105 -13.46 -14.72 -0.95
CA VAL A 105 -12.64 -15.33 0.10
C VAL A 105 -11.26 -14.69 0.17
N GLY A 106 -10.65 -14.34 -0.95
CA GLY A 106 -9.40 -13.56 -0.96
C GLY A 106 -9.55 -12.23 -0.21
N VAL A 107 -10.61 -11.46 -0.51
CA VAL A 107 -10.93 -10.22 0.22
C VAL A 107 -11.15 -10.49 1.71
N ALA A 108 -11.90 -11.53 2.07
CA ALA A 108 -12.16 -11.87 3.46
C ALA A 108 -10.88 -12.20 4.23
N ILE A 109 -9.97 -13.00 3.64
CA ILE A 109 -8.67 -13.33 4.24
C ILE A 109 -7.79 -12.09 4.38
N PHE A 110 -7.76 -11.23 3.36
CA PHE A 110 -6.96 -10.01 3.40
C PHE A 110 -7.45 -9.05 4.49
N LEU A 111 -8.76 -8.82 4.58
CA LEU A 111 -9.36 -8.00 5.64
C LEU A 111 -9.18 -8.63 7.03
N ALA A 112 -9.31 -9.95 7.16
CA ALA A 112 -9.03 -10.65 8.41
C ALA A 112 -7.56 -10.52 8.81
N THR A 113 -6.63 -10.55 7.85
CA THR A 113 -5.20 -10.35 8.08
C THR A 113 -4.93 -8.93 8.59
N ILE A 114 -5.48 -7.91 7.93
CA ILE A 114 -5.36 -6.51 8.39
C ILE A 114 -5.95 -6.38 9.79
N SER A 115 -7.16 -6.89 10.01
CA SER A 115 -7.84 -6.78 11.29
C SER A 115 -7.08 -7.50 12.41
N ALA A 116 -6.49 -8.66 12.17
CA ALA A 116 -5.76 -9.43 13.18
C ALA A 116 -4.41 -8.77 13.53
N ILE A 117 -3.71 -8.24 12.54
CA ILE A 117 -2.37 -7.66 12.73
C ILE A 117 -2.45 -6.25 13.30
N PHE A 118 -3.43 -5.47 12.86
CA PHE A 118 -3.55 -4.06 13.21
C PHE A 118 -4.66 -3.78 14.24
N TYR A 119 -5.24 -4.80 14.88
CA TYR A 119 -6.37 -4.68 15.81
C TYR A 119 -6.15 -3.58 16.87
N GLU A 120 -5.02 -3.63 17.57
CA GLU A 120 -4.69 -2.70 18.66
C GLU A 120 -4.43 -1.26 18.17
N HIS A 121 -4.21 -1.09 16.86
CA HIS A 121 -3.82 0.17 16.23
C HIS A 121 -4.92 0.70 15.28
N ALA A 122 -6.11 0.09 15.30
CA ALA A 122 -7.19 0.41 14.38
C ALA A 122 -7.59 1.90 14.45
N ALA A 123 -7.58 2.50 15.65
CA ALA A 123 -7.88 3.91 15.83
C ALA A 123 -6.83 4.83 15.18
N ALA A 124 -5.54 4.46 15.25
CA ALA A 124 -4.46 5.24 14.65
C ALA A 124 -4.52 5.21 13.12
N LEU A 125 -4.95 4.08 12.54
CA LEU A 125 -5.08 3.88 11.10
C LEU A 125 -6.34 4.54 10.50
N LEU A 126 -7.25 5.06 11.33
CA LEU A 126 -8.46 5.77 10.91
C LEU A 126 -8.22 7.29 10.93
N ILE A 127 -7.85 7.82 9.76
CA ILE A 127 -7.55 9.22 9.49
C ILE A 127 -8.65 9.77 8.56
N PRO A 128 -9.77 10.27 9.09
CA PRO A 128 -10.94 10.63 8.29
C PRO A 128 -10.64 11.75 7.27
N GLU A 129 -9.72 12.66 7.59
CA GLU A 129 -9.31 13.75 6.70
C GLU A 129 -8.62 13.21 5.45
N ALA A 130 -7.70 12.25 5.61
CA ALA A 130 -7.02 11.61 4.48
C ALA A 130 -8.02 10.82 3.61
N ALA A 131 -8.94 10.09 4.26
CA ALA A 131 -9.99 9.34 3.57
C ALA A 131 -10.89 10.25 2.73
N LEU A 132 -11.26 11.43 3.26
CA LEU A 132 -12.06 12.43 2.54
C LEU A 132 -11.32 12.95 1.31
N VAL A 133 -10.05 13.33 1.44
CA VAL A 133 -9.25 13.83 0.31
C VAL A 133 -9.15 12.78 -0.79
N VAL A 134 -8.84 11.54 -0.44
CA VAL A 134 -8.78 10.42 -1.38
C VAL A 134 -10.14 10.22 -2.07
N ALA A 135 -11.24 10.23 -1.32
CA ALA A 135 -12.59 10.07 -1.85
C ALA A 135 -12.96 11.19 -2.84
N VAL A 136 -12.60 12.44 -2.53
CA VAL A 136 -12.83 13.60 -3.41
C VAL A 136 -12.03 13.46 -4.71
N LEU A 137 -10.75 13.09 -4.64
CA LEU A 137 -9.92 12.91 -5.84
C LEU A 137 -10.45 11.76 -6.72
N ILE A 138 -10.87 10.64 -6.13
CA ILE A 138 -11.52 9.55 -6.86
C ILE A 138 -12.81 10.03 -7.51
N ALA A 139 -13.65 10.79 -6.80
CA ALA A 139 -14.89 11.34 -7.34
C ALA A 139 -14.64 12.30 -8.51
N ILE A 140 -13.58 13.12 -8.44
CA ILE A 140 -13.16 14.00 -9.54
C ILE A 140 -12.76 13.18 -10.76
N CYS A 141 -11.96 12.12 -10.59
CA CYS A 141 -11.57 11.23 -11.70
C CYS A 141 -12.79 10.56 -12.34
N LEU A 142 -13.72 10.03 -11.54
CA LEU A 142 -14.96 9.41 -12.02
C LEU A 142 -15.86 10.43 -12.73
N GLY A 143 -15.97 11.65 -12.20
CA GLY A 143 -16.69 12.76 -12.81
C GLY A 143 -16.10 13.13 -14.18
N ALA A 144 -14.78 13.31 -14.24
CA ALA A 144 -14.07 13.65 -15.48
C ALA A 144 -14.23 12.58 -16.56
N GLN A 145 -14.21 11.29 -16.18
CA GLN A 145 -14.50 10.19 -17.09
C GLN A 145 -15.93 10.27 -17.64
N ARG A 146 -16.93 10.44 -16.76
CA ARG A 146 -18.34 10.60 -17.17
C ARG A 146 -18.54 11.76 -18.14
N PHE A 147 -17.92 12.91 -17.88
CA PHE A 147 -17.96 14.06 -18.80
C PHE A 147 -17.31 13.78 -20.15
N SER A 148 -16.28 12.92 -20.17
CA SER A 148 -15.58 12.51 -21.39
C SER A 148 -16.27 11.34 -22.13
N GLY A 149 -17.44 10.90 -21.68
CA GLY A 149 -18.15 9.75 -22.26
C GLY A 149 -17.47 8.39 -22.03
N ARG A 150 -16.46 8.33 -21.16
CA ARG A 150 -15.80 7.08 -20.74
C ARG A 150 -16.41 6.61 -19.43
N ASN A 151 -16.63 5.31 -19.29
CA ASN A 151 -17.12 4.70 -18.04
C ASN A 151 -16.33 3.44 -17.71
N ASP A 152 -15.00 3.56 -17.79
CA ASP A 152 -14.08 2.47 -17.48
C ASP A 152 -13.45 2.68 -16.10
N PRO A 153 -13.97 2.00 -15.06
CA PRO A 153 -13.46 2.14 -13.70
C PRO A 153 -11.99 1.72 -13.61
N SER A 154 -11.54 0.75 -14.43
CA SER A 154 -10.16 0.25 -14.37
C SER A 154 -9.13 1.36 -14.60
N GLN A 155 -9.46 2.34 -15.44
CA GLN A 155 -8.63 3.51 -15.68
C GLN A 155 -8.57 4.47 -14.47
N VAL A 156 -9.59 4.54 -13.62
CA VAL A 156 -9.49 5.30 -12.35
C VAL A 156 -8.64 4.54 -11.33
N PHE A 157 -8.82 3.22 -11.26
CA PHE A 157 -8.04 2.39 -10.33
C PHE A 157 -6.55 2.35 -10.68
N SER A 158 -6.17 2.45 -11.96
CA SER A 158 -4.76 2.60 -12.36
C SER A 158 -4.16 3.96 -11.95
N LEU A 159 -4.99 4.97 -11.70
CA LEU A 159 -4.56 6.28 -11.19
C LEU A 159 -4.43 6.34 -9.67
N LEU A 160 -4.84 5.29 -8.93
CA LEU A 160 -4.78 5.28 -7.46
C LEU A 160 -3.38 5.59 -6.90
N PRO A 161 -2.27 5.04 -7.43
CA PRO A 161 -0.94 5.43 -6.96
C PRO A 161 -0.65 6.93 -7.16
N SER A 162 -1.16 7.53 -8.24
CA SER A 162 -1.04 8.98 -8.48
C SER A 162 -1.91 9.80 -7.53
N ILE A 163 -3.14 9.35 -7.25
CA ILE A 163 -4.03 9.96 -6.25
C ILE A 163 -3.36 9.92 -4.86
N GLY A 164 -2.73 8.79 -4.53
CA GLY A 164 -1.97 8.61 -3.30
C GLY A 164 -0.82 9.59 -3.22
N LEU A 165 -0.04 9.71 -4.29
CA LEU A 165 1.07 10.67 -4.37
C LEU A 165 0.61 12.12 -4.26
N LEU A 166 -0.50 12.50 -4.89
CA LEU A 166 -1.07 13.85 -4.77
C LEU A 166 -1.54 14.15 -3.34
N THR A 167 -2.23 13.19 -2.71
CA THR A 167 -2.67 13.33 -1.31
C THR A 167 -1.48 13.41 -0.36
N GLY A 168 -0.48 12.55 -0.59
CA GLY A 168 0.82 12.56 0.08
C GLY A 168 1.51 13.91 -0.03
N GLY A 169 1.65 14.43 -1.24
CA GLY A 169 2.25 15.73 -1.52
C GLY A 169 1.48 16.88 -0.85
N MET A 170 0.15 16.88 -0.91
CA MET A 170 -0.67 17.91 -0.27
C MET A 170 -0.49 17.92 1.25
N GLY A 171 -0.47 16.74 1.90
CA GLY A 171 -0.20 16.64 3.33
C GLY A 171 1.22 17.10 3.70
N LEU A 172 2.22 16.77 2.87
CA LEU A 172 3.60 17.20 3.10
C LEU A 172 3.75 18.72 2.95
N ILE A 173 3.13 19.32 1.92
CA ILE A 173 3.11 20.77 1.74
C ILE A 173 2.43 21.43 2.94
N LEU A 174 1.31 20.89 3.42
CA LEU A 174 0.60 21.42 4.58
C LEU A 174 1.47 21.35 5.84
N ALA A 175 2.25 20.27 6.01
CA ALA A 175 3.21 20.14 7.10
C ALA A 175 4.32 21.20 7.02
N LEU A 176 4.85 21.46 5.81
CA LEU A 176 5.88 22.47 5.58
C LEU A 176 5.38 23.90 5.77
N ILE A 177 4.15 24.22 5.34
CA ILE A 177 3.54 25.53 5.57
C ILE A 177 3.40 25.81 7.07
N ASN A 178 3.13 24.75 7.84
CA ASN A 178 2.90 24.82 9.27
C ASN A 178 4.15 24.49 10.10
N ILE A 179 5.35 24.54 9.50
CA ILE A 179 6.61 24.19 10.16
C ILE A 179 6.89 25.01 11.42
N SER A 180 6.33 26.22 11.51
CA SER A 180 6.47 27.10 12.66
C SER A 180 5.55 26.77 13.84
N ASP A 181 4.53 25.91 13.65
CA ASP A 181 3.65 25.43 14.72
C ASP A 181 3.64 23.88 14.75
N PRO A 182 4.53 23.27 15.56
CA PRO A 182 4.70 21.81 15.65
C PRO A 182 3.40 21.04 15.90
N LYS A 183 2.40 21.66 16.56
CA LYS A 183 1.11 21.01 16.86
C LYS A 183 0.27 20.73 15.62
N SER A 184 0.46 21.53 14.57
CA SER A 184 -0.29 21.41 13.32
C SER A 184 0.42 20.57 12.25
N VAL A 185 1.72 20.26 12.45
CA VAL A 185 2.51 19.37 11.60
C VAL A 185 2.02 17.91 11.69
N GLY A 186 1.69 17.43 12.89
CA GLY A 186 1.24 16.04 13.11
C GLY A 186 0.03 15.63 12.25
N PRO A 187 -1.11 16.37 12.31
CA PRO A 187 -2.26 16.10 11.45
C PRO A 187 -1.96 16.19 9.95
N ALA A 188 -1.10 17.12 9.53
CA ALA A 188 -0.72 17.25 8.12
C ALA A 188 0.10 16.05 7.60
N LEU A 189 1.02 15.53 8.42
CA LEU A 189 1.75 14.30 8.12
C LEU A 189 0.84 13.07 8.12
N ALA A 190 -0.16 13.02 9.00
CA ALA A 190 -1.18 11.96 9.00
C ALA A 190 -1.98 11.95 7.69
N ILE A 191 -2.35 13.12 7.15
CA ILE A 191 -2.98 13.23 5.82
C ILE A 191 -2.06 12.69 4.73
N SER A 192 -0.78 13.06 4.79
CA SER A 192 0.23 12.66 3.81
C SER A 192 0.38 11.13 3.74
N VAL A 193 0.63 10.51 4.89
CA VAL A 193 0.84 9.08 5.02
C VAL A 193 -0.46 8.28 4.80
N GLY A 194 -1.57 8.73 5.42
CA GLY A 194 -2.87 8.08 5.32
C GLY A 194 -3.41 8.06 3.89
N GLY A 195 -3.16 9.12 3.11
CA GLY A 195 -3.56 9.20 1.71
C GLY A 195 -2.98 8.07 0.87
N ILE A 196 -1.67 7.84 0.99
CA ILE A 196 -0.98 6.77 0.24
C ILE A 196 -1.44 5.40 0.73
N MET A 197 -1.52 5.20 2.05
CA MET A 197 -2.05 3.96 2.64
C MET A 197 -3.44 3.60 2.12
N TYR A 198 -4.38 4.55 2.11
CA TYR A 198 -5.74 4.30 1.65
C TYR A 198 -5.81 3.99 0.16
N THR A 199 -5.02 4.67 -0.68
CA THR A 199 -5.00 4.35 -2.11
C THR A 199 -4.46 2.96 -2.40
N SER A 200 -3.43 2.51 -1.68
CA SER A 200 -2.92 1.13 -1.80
C SER A 200 -3.92 0.11 -1.27
N LEU A 201 -4.63 0.41 -0.17
CA LEU A 201 -5.70 -0.45 0.33
C LEU A 201 -6.83 -0.61 -0.70
N ILE A 202 -7.29 0.50 -1.29
CA ILE A 202 -8.35 0.48 -2.31
C ILE A 202 -7.88 -0.30 -3.54
N LYS A 203 -6.64 -0.10 -4.00
CA LYS A 203 -6.09 -0.84 -5.14
C LYS A 203 -5.98 -2.34 -4.85
N MET A 204 -5.56 -2.72 -3.64
CA MET A 204 -5.54 -4.12 -3.20
C MET A 204 -6.92 -4.76 -3.21
N LEU A 205 -7.93 -4.08 -2.66
CA LEU A 205 -9.31 -4.59 -2.68
C LEU A 205 -9.84 -4.74 -4.10
N TRP A 206 -9.49 -3.81 -5.00
CA TRP A 206 -9.86 -3.90 -6.40
C TRP A 206 -9.20 -5.10 -7.11
N LEU A 207 -7.89 -5.31 -6.93
CA LEU A 207 -7.16 -6.44 -7.50
C LEU A 207 -7.72 -7.78 -7.01
N LEU A 208 -8.06 -7.90 -5.72
CA LEU A 208 -8.66 -9.10 -5.15
C LEU A 208 -10.07 -9.36 -5.67
N LEU A 209 -10.88 -8.33 -5.89
CA LEU A 209 -12.24 -8.45 -6.43
C LEU A 209 -12.27 -8.76 -7.93
N ARG A 210 -11.27 -8.31 -8.68
CA ARG A 210 -11.18 -8.45 -10.14
C ARG A 210 -9.79 -8.91 -10.61
N PRO A 211 -9.39 -10.14 -10.26
CA PRO A 211 -8.07 -10.66 -10.63
C PRO A 211 -7.88 -10.78 -12.16
N GLY A 212 -8.97 -10.99 -12.92
CA GLY A 212 -8.93 -11.12 -14.39
C GLY A 212 -8.64 -9.84 -15.18
N ASN A 213 -8.55 -8.68 -14.52
CA ASN A 213 -8.19 -7.42 -15.18
C ASN A 213 -6.67 -7.23 -15.32
N VAL A 214 -5.86 -8.14 -14.75
CA VAL A 214 -4.41 -8.11 -14.88
C VAL A 214 -4.02 -8.76 -16.21
N GLN A 215 -4.17 -8.02 -17.29
CA GLN A 215 -3.81 -8.47 -18.64
C GLN A 215 -2.36 -8.12 -18.92
N GLN A 216 -1.51 -9.15 -18.96
CA GLN A 216 -0.18 -9.03 -19.49
C GLN A 216 -0.28 -8.97 -21.03
N PRO A 217 0.26 -7.95 -21.71
CA PRO A 217 0.28 -7.93 -23.17
C PRO A 217 0.95 -9.21 -23.69
N GLU A 218 0.36 -9.87 -24.69
CA GLU A 218 0.95 -11.07 -25.30
C GLU A 218 2.41 -10.80 -25.69
N GLY A 219 3.36 -11.57 -25.13
CA GLY A 219 4.79 -11.43 -25.36
C GLY A 219 5.54 -10.44 -24.46
N ALA A 220 4.88 -9.77 -23.52
CA ALA A 220 5.56 -8.93 -22.53
C ALA A 220 6.20 -9.79 -21.42
N SER A 221 7.47 -9.52 -21.11
CA SER A 221 8.12 -10.14 -19.95
C SER A 221 7.36 -9.82 -18.66
N PRO A 222 7.30 -10.75 -17.70
CA PRO A 222 6.77 -10.46 -16.38
C PRO A 222 7.63 -9.42 -15.69
N VAL A 223 7.09 -8.20 -15.62
CA VAL A 223 7.74 -7.08 -14.95
C VAL A 223 6.87 -6.70 -13.76
N ILE A 224 7.47 -6.65 -12.59
CA ILE A 224 6.84 -6.02 -11.43
C ILE A 224 6.72 -4.54 -11.77
N ASP A 225 5.49 -4.02 -11.87
CA ASP A 225 5.30 -2.59 -12.01
C ASP A 225 5.65 -1.91 -10.67
N TRP A 226 6.88 -1.41 -10.59
CA TRP A 226 7.37 -0.63 -9.46
C TRP A 226 6.91 0.84 -9.52
N ALA A 227 6.04 1.25 -10.45
CA ALA A 227 5.44 2.58 -10.44
C ALA A 227 4.84 2.95 -9.07
N PRO A 228 4.17 2.05 -8.32
CA PRO A 228 3.73 2.31 -6.96
C PRO A 228 4.91 2.54 -5.99
N ALA A 229 6.07 1.90 -6.14
CA ALA A 229 7.22 2.14 -5.28
C ALA A 229 7.83 3.55 -5.43
N ARG A 230 7.43 4.31 -6.46
CA ARG A 230 7.69 5.76 -6.50
C ARG A 230 7.02 6.49 -5.34
N SER A 231 5.91 5.97 -4.81
CA SER A 231 5.31 6.48 -3.58
C SER A 231 6.14 6.16 -2.34
N ALA A 232 7.01 5.14 -2.35
CA ALA A 232 7.89 4.86 -1.22
C ALA A 232 8.94 5.97 -1.00
N PHE A 233 9.38 6.65 -2.07
CA PHE A 233 10.23 7.85 -1.97
C PHE A 233 9.54 9.00 -1.24
N VAL A 234 8.21 9.13 -1.37
CA VAL A 234 7.44 10.13 -0.61
C VAL A 234 7.43 9.75 0.87
N GLY A 235 7.31 8.47 1.20
CA GLY A 235 7.40 7.95 2.57
C GLY A 235 8.76 8.23 3.21
N VAL A 236 9.85 8.03 2.45
CA VAL A 236 11.20 8.40 2.88
C VAL A 236 11.34 9.92 3.06
N SER A 237 10.73 10.72 2.18
CA SER A 237 10.76 12.19 2.30
C SER A 237 10.00 12.69 3.53
N ILE A 238 8.82 12.13 3.80
CA ILE A 238 8.02 12.39 5.01
C ILE A 238 8.82 12.02 6.27
N LEU A 239 9.51 10.88 6.23
CA LEU A 239 10.34 10.39 7.33
C LEU A 239 11.52 11.32 7.61
N ILE A 240 12.21 11.80 6.57
CA ILE A 240 13.28 12.80 6.72
C ILE A 240 12.75 14.07 7.39
N VAL A 241 11.57 14.55 6.98
CA VAL A 241 10.94 15.72 7.59
C VAL A 241 10.57 15.45 9.05
N ALA A 242 9.90 14.33 9.36
CA ALA A 242 9.53 13.95 10.71
C ALA A 242 10.75 13.81 11.65
N LEU A 243 11.83 13.19 11.16
CA LEU A 243 13.10 13.05 11.88
C LEU A 243 13.76 14.41 12.14
N SER A 244 13.69 15.33 11.18
CA SER A 244 14.27 16.68 11.33
C SER A 244 13.61 17.44 12.48
N PHE A 245 12.31 17.26 12.71
CA PHE A 245 11.59 17.85 13.86
C PHE A 245 11.94 17.20 15.19
N SER A 246 12.00 15.87 15.26
CA SER A 246 12.37 15.17 16.51
C SER A 246 13.79 15.50 16.97
N LEU A 247 14.71 15.80 16.05
CA LEU A 247 16.07 16.20 16.35
C LEU A 247 16.19 17.68 16.77
N SER A 248 15.32 18.56 16.29
CA SER A 248 15.35 19.99 16.66
C SER A 248 14.82 20.28 18.06
N ASP A 249 13.94 19.43 18.60
CA ASP A 249 13.43 19.56 19.98
C ASP A 249 14.44 19.07 21.06
N LEU A 250 15.57 18.49 20.64
CA LEU A 250 16.64 17.97 21.52
C LEU A 250 17.83 18.94 21.70
N GLY A 251 17.82 20.10 21.03
CA GLY A 251 18.87 21.14 21.11
C GLY A 251 18.38 22.42 21.77
#